data_AF-A0A842Y7H9-F1
#
_entry.id   AF-A0A842Y7H9-F1
#
_cell.length_a   1.000
_cell.length_b   1.000
_cell.length_c   1.000
_cell.angle_alpha   90.00
_cell.angle_beta   90.00
_cell.angle_gamma   90.00
#
_symmetry.space_group_name_H-M   'P 1'
#
loop_
_entity.id
_entity.type
_entity.pdbx_description
1 polymer ?
#
loop_
_entity_poly.entity_id
_entity_poly.type
_entity_poly.pdbx_seq_one_letter_code
_entity_poly.pdbx_strand_id
1 'polypeptide(L)'
;MTENIDKIFIDINESIKSNYSTRNIELESIEKILNAWSCWKNILTDDAMHTKNSNISSILCFESEYDTKASIDLALSGYFKHANICLRSCLELTVMAIHFETNYGGYVQWMMGQRTPSFESVIKSIFNRALFKQFNDLTQFKDEISDFHYELSGYMHGRGHIYLNISMKSPYDEFDNWFNLIKKVFEFSSICIFLQYPQLKIDTFAKPDKEKIVELLSDKNRKALIKVGVDLS
;
A
#
# COMPACT_ATOMS: atom_id res chain seq x y z
N MET A 1 -1.02 2.17 -45.89
CA MET A 1 -0.19 2.49 -44.70
C MET A 1 -1.03 2.44 -43.42
N THR A 2 -2.30 2.87 -43.46
CA THR A 2 -3.30 2.77 -42.38
C THR A 2 -3.72 1.34 -42.02
N GLU A 3 -3.95 0.46 -43.01
CA GLU A 3 -4.33 -0.96 -42.77
C GLU A 3 -3.34 -1.75 -41.90
N ASN A 4 -2.06 -1.35 -41.90
CA ASN A 4 -1.03 -2.02 -41.12
C ASN A 4 -1.00 -1.55 -39.65
N ILE A 5 -1.49 -0.33 -39.38
CA ILE A 5 -1.59 0.23 -38.03
C ILE A 5 -2.80 -0.36 -37.31
N ASP A 6 -3.95 -0.44 -37.99
CA ASP A 6 -5.18 -0.99 -37.41
C ASP A 6 -5.02 -2.47 -37.04
N LYS A 7 -4.30 -3.23 -37.87
CA LYS A 7 -3.96 -4.64 -37.58
C LYS A 7 -3.07 -4.77 -36.34
N ILE A 8 -2.06 -3.90 -36.19
CA ILE A 8 -1.20 -3.87 -34.99
C ILE A 8 -2.03 -3.56 -33.73
N PHE A 9 -2.97 -2.61 -33.78
CA PHE A 9 -3.82 -2.30 -32.63
C PHE A 9 -4.80 -3.44 -32.28
N ILE A 10 -5.34 -4.13 -33.29
CA ILE A 10 -6.19 -5.31 -33.06
C ILE A 10 -5.37 -6.45 -32.43
N ASP A 11 -4.19 -6.75 -32.96
CA ASP A 11 -3.31 -7.79 -32.43
C ASP A 11 -2.85 -7.48 -31.00
N ILE A 12 -2.54 -6.20 -30.70
CA ILE A 12 -2.24 -5.72 -29.34
C ILE A 12 -3.45 -5.92 -28.42
N ASN A 13 -4.65 -5.53 -28.85
CA ASN A 13 -5.87 -5.64 -28.02
C ASN A 13 -6.30 -7.09 -27.79
N GLU A 14 -6.18 -7.96 -28.80
CA GLU A 14 -6.47 -9.39 -28.66
C GLU A 14 -5.46 -10.09 -27.76
N SER A 15 -4.18 -9.75 -27.89
CA SER A 15 -3.15 -10.18 -26.93
C SER A 15 -3.51 -9.70 -25.53
N ILE A 16 -3.77 -8.41 -25.31
CA ILE A 16 -4.16 -7.87 -24.01
C ILE A 16 -5.38 -8.61 -23.41
N LYS A 17 -6.43 -8.85 -24.20
CA LYS A 17 -7.64 -9.59 -23.74
C LYS A 17 -7.36 -11.05 -23.39
N SER A 18 -6.60 -11.75 -24.22
CA SER A 18 -6.11 -13.11 -23.95
C SER A 18 -5.24 -13.17 -22.68
N ASN A 19 -4.47 -12.12 -22.43
CA ASN A 19 -3.55 -12.06 -21.29
C ASN A 19 -4.27 -11.85 -19.97
N TYR A 20 -5.43 -11.20 -19.97
CA TYR A 20 -6.26 -11.04 -18.76
C TYR A 20 -7.10 -12.28 -18.42
N SER A 21 -7.55 -13.04 -19.42
CA SER A 21 -8.39 -14.23 -19.19
C SER A 21 -7.66 -15.38 -18.48
N THR A 22 -6.32 -15.36 -18.46
CA THR A 22 -5.48 -16.36 -17.78
C THR A 22 -5.06 -15.96 -16.37
N ARG A 23 -5.34 -14.72 -15.93
CA ARG A 23 -4.90 -14.12 -14.66
C ARG A 23 -6.02 -13.98 -13.62
N ASN A 24 -6.99 -14.88 -13.64
CA ASN A 24 -8.14 -14.80 -12.72
C ASN A 24 -7.71 -14.79 -11.25
N ILE A 25 -6.67 -15.54 -10.89
CA ILE A 25 -6.17 -15.61 -9.50
C ILE A 25 -5.58 -14.27 -9.03
N GLU A 26 -4.79 -13.60 -9.88
CA GLU A 26 -4.23 -12.28 -9.57
C GLU A 26 -5.32 -11.22 -9.52
N LEU A 27 -6.29 -11.26 -10.44
CA LEU A 27 -7.42 -10.33 -10.45
C LEU A 27 -8.31 -10.51 -9.20
N GLU A 28 -8.61 -11.75 -8.80
CA GLU A 28 -9.29 -12.05 -7.54
C GLU A 28 -8.50 -11.53 -6.33
N SER A 29 -7.17 -11.66 -6.35
CA SER A 29 -6.31 -11.13 -5.28
C SER A 29 -6.31 -9.60 -5.24
N ILE A 30 -6.32 -8.93 -6.39
CA ILE A 30 -6.44 -7.46 -6.49
C ILE A 30 -7.79 -7.00 -5.95
N GLU A 31 -8.87 -7.70 -6.29
CA GLU A 31 -10.21 -7.41 -5.76
C GLU A 31 -10.24 -7.55 -4.24
N LYS A 32 -9.61 -8.59 -3.67
CA LYS A 32 -9.47 -8.74 -2.21
C LYS A 32 -8.72 -7.58 -1.58
N ILE A 33 -7.61 -7.13 -2.18
CA ILE A 33 -6.84 -5.97 -1.69
C ILE A 33 -7.70 -4.70 -1.69
N LEU A 34 -8.44 -4.45 -2.78
CA LEU A 34 -9.35 -3.31 -2.87
C LEU A 34 -10.45 -3.35 -1.80
N ASN A 35 -11.08 -4.51 -1.64
CA ASN A 35 -12.09 -4.71 -0.60
C ASN A 35 -11.50 -4.50 0.79
N ALA A 36 -10.31 -5.01 1.06
CA ALA A 36 -9.63 -4.85 2.34
C ALA A 36 -9.22 -3.39 2.63
N TRP A 37 -8.87 -2.60 1.61
CA TRP A 37 -8.70 -1.15 1.78
C TRP A 37 -10.01 -0.45 2.15
N SER A 38 -11.12 -0.81 1.51
CA SER A 38 -12.44 -0.30 1.89
C SER A 38 -12.81 -0.71 3.32
N CYS A 39 -12.44 -1.91 3.77
CA CYS A 39 -12.55 -2.34 5.17
C CYS A 39 -11.76 -1.43 6.11
N TRP A 40 -10.50 -1.13 5.79
CA TRP A 40 -9.68 -0.21 6.59
C TRP A 40 -10.31 1.17 6.72
N LYS A 41 -10.83 1.71 5.61
CA LYS A 41 -11.52 3.00 5.61
C LYS A 41 -12.71 3.01 6.56
N ASN A 42 -13.56 1.98 6.51
CA ASN A 42 -14.72 1.88 7.40
C ASN A 42 -14.28 1.82 8.86
N ILE A 43 -13.33 0.93 9.19
CA ILE A 43 -12.81 0.74 10.56
C ILE A 43 -12.23 2.06 11.12
N LEU A 44 -11.40 2.77 10.34
CA LEU A 44 -10.76 4.00 10.79
C LEU A 44 -11.73 5.18 10.86
N THR A 45 -12.76 5.19 10.01
CA THR A 45 -13.81 6.23 10.07
C THR A 45 -14.66 6.04 11.33
N ASP A 46 -15.04 4.81 11.65
CA ASP A 46 -15.80 4.51 12.86
C ASP A 46 -15.00 4.86 14.12
N ASP A 47 -13.72 4.48 14.18
CA ASP A 47 -12.83 4.87 15.29
C ASP A 47 -12.71 6.41 15.43
N ALA A 48 -12.60 7.13 14.32
CA ALA A 48 -12.56 8.59 14.32
C ALA A 48 -13.87 9.26 14.76
N MET A 49 -15.01 8.60 14.58
CA MET A 49 -16.28 9.09 15.14
C MET A 49 -16.33 8.92 16.67
N HIS A 50 -15.66 7.89 17.20
CA HIS A 50 -15.67 7.57 18.63
C HIS A 50 -14.55 8.23 19.42
N THR A 51 -13.44 8.59 18.76
CA THR A 51 -12.32 9.30 19.38
C THR A 51 -12.28 10.75 18.90
N LYS A 52 -12.24 11.73 19.81
CA LYS A 52 -12.22 13.17 19.47
C LYS A 52 -10.98 13.63 18.68
N ASN A 53 -10.05 12.72 18.33
CA ASN A 53 -8.69 13.07 17.90
C ASN A 53 -8.22 12.46 16.55
N SER A 54 -8.93 11.55 15.85
CA SER A 54 -8.29 10.75 14.78
C SER A 54 -8.79 10.96 13.33
N ASN A 55 -9.20 12.17 12.94
CA ASN A 55 -9.57 12.42 11.53
C ASN A 55 -8.36 12.40 10.57
N ILE A 56 -7.12 12.51 11.06
CA ILE A 56 -5.94 12.55 10.17
C ILE A 56 -5.71 11.19 9.53
N SER A 57 -5.72 10.12 10.34
CA SER A 57 -5.49 8.78 9.81
C SER A 57 -6.59 8.32 8.89
N SER A 58 -7.86 8.60 9.17
CA SER A 58 -8.95 8.27 8.25
C SER A 58 -8.80 8.98 6.89
N ILE A 59 -8.46 10.28 6.89
CA ILE A 59 -8.24 11.06 5.66
C ILE A 59 -7.07 10.49 4.84
N LEU A 60 -5.92 10.25 5.47
CA LEU A 60 -4.73 9.81 4.75
C LEU A 60 -4.81 8.33 4.35
N CYS A 61 -5.57 7.51 5.08
CA CYS A 61 -5.90 6.15 4.64
C CYS A 61 -6.83 6.17 3.41
N PHE A 62 -7.76 7.13 3.33
CA PHE A 62 -8.59 7.33 2.14
C PHE A 62 -7.77 7.74 0.92
N GLU A 63 -6.81 8.65 1.08
CA GLU A 63 -5.88 8.99 -0.01
C GLU A 63 -5.02 7.79 -0.43
N SER A 64 -4.59 6.96 0.53
CA SER A 64 -3.85 5.71 0.25
C SER A 64 -4.67 4.67 -0.52
N GLU A 65 -5.97 4.56 -0.24
CA GLU A 65 -6.92 3.74 -1.02
C GLU A 65 -7.03 4.26 -2.46
N TYR A 66 -7.15 5.58 -2.64
CA TYR A 66 -7.24 6.20 -3.95
C TYR A 66 -5.98 5.96 -4.79
N ASP A 67 -4.79 6.11 -4.19
CA ASP A 67 -3.52 5.81 -4.84
C ASP A 67 -3.39 4.33 -5.21
N THR A 68 -3.93 3.42 -4.38
CA THR A 68 -3.96 1.99 -4.73
C THR A 68 -4.85 1.73 -5.95
N LYS A 69 -6.04 2.34 -6.00
CA LYS A 69 -6.96 2.25 -7.15
C LYS A 69 -6.31 2.79 -8.42
N ALA A 70 -5.70 3.98 -8.34
CA ALA A 70 -4.97 4.56 -9.45
C ALA A 70 -3.81 3.65 -9.92
N SER A 71 -3.09 3.03 -8.98
CA SER A 71 -2.03 2.07 -9.32
C SER A 71 -2.57 0.88 -10.12
N ILE A 72 -3.70 0.31 -9.72
CA ILE A 72 -4.35 -0.80 -10.41
C ILE A 72 -4.79 -0.39 -11.81
N ASP A 73 -5.50 0.73 -11.95
CA ASP A 73 -5.95 1.21 -13.26
C ASP A 73 -4.78 1.46 -14.23
N LEU A 74 -3.69 2.04 -13.71
CA LEU A 74 -2.47 2.28 -14.48
C LEU A 74 -1.78 0.98 -14.88
N ALA A 75 -1.66 0.01 -13.97
CA ALA A 75 -1.05 -1.28 -14.26
C ALA A 75 -1.86 -2.10 -15.27
N LEU A 76 -3.19 -2.13 -15.14
CA LEU A 76 -4.10 -2.76 -16.10
C LEU A 76 -4.07 -2.07 -17.48
N SER A 77 -3.64 -0.82 -17.51
CA SER A 77 -3.42 -0.07 -18.76
C SER A 77 -1.98 -0.19 -19.30
N GLY A 78 -1.12 -0.98 -18.64
CA GLY A 78 0.28 -1.18 -19.03
C GLY A 78 1.26 -0.07 -18.60
N TYR A 79 0.81 0.91 -17.81
CA TYR A 79 1.63 2.02 -17.32
C TYR A 79 2.33 1.69 -16.00
N PHE A 80 3.07 0.58 -15.94
CA PHE A 80 3.67 0.04 -14.69
C PHE A 80 4.58 1.01 -13.95
N LYS A 81 5.34 1.86 -14.68
CA LYS A 81 6.13 2.91 -14.05
C LYS A 81 5.24 3.79 -13.18
N HIS A 82 4.19 4.37 -13.74
CA HIS A 82 3.26 5.25 -13.03
C HIS A 82 2.49 4.50 -11.94
N ALA A 83 2.13 3.23 -12.19
CA ALA A 83 1.51 2.39 -11.18
C ALA A 83 2.41 2.25 -9.93
N ASN A 84 3.72 2.05 -10.10
CA ASN A 84 4.68 1.97 -9.00
C ASN A 84 4.89 3.31 -8.28
N ILE A 85 4.73 4.44 -8.99
CA ILE A 85 4.72 5.78 -8.36
C ILE A 85 3.55 5.90 -7.38
N CYS A 86 2.36 5.46 -7.79
CA CYS A 86 1.19 5.44 -6.94
C CYS A 86 1.36 4.51 -5.73
N LEU A 87 2.00 3.34 -5.91
CA LEU A 87 2.33 2.43 -4.80
C LEU A 87 3.27 3.08 -3.77
N ARG A 88 4.28 3.83 -4.23
CA ARG A 88 5.16 4.61 -3.34
C ARG A 88 4.37 5.64 -2.55
N SER A 89 3.52 6.40 -3.23
CA SER A 89 2.68 7.43 -2.62
C SER A 89 1.77 6.85 -1.55
N CYS A 90 1.10 5.73 -1.85
CA CYS A 90 0.27 4.97 -0.90
C CYS A 90 1.04 4.60 0.38
N LEU A 91 2.26 4.05 0.24
CA LEU A 91 3.10 3.70 1.38
C LEU A 91 3.51 4.93 2.21
N GLU A 92 3.94 6.02 1.53
CA GLU A 92 4.34 7.27 2.17
C GLU A 92 3.18 7.90 2.95
N LEU A 93 1.99 7.99 2.35
CA LEU A 93 0.80 8.54 2.98
C LEU A 93 0.38 7.71 4.19
N THR A 94 0.44 6.37 4.11
CA THR A 94 0.10 5.50 5.24
C THR A 94 1.01 5.76 6.45
N VAL A 95 2.34 5.83 6.26
CA VAL A 95 3.25 6.10 7.38
C VAL A 95 3.15 7.55 7.87
N MET A 96 2.90 8.51 6.97
CA MET A 96 2.68 9.90 7.35
C MET A 96 1.43 10.08 8.21
N ALA A 97 0.36 9.35 7.89
CA ALA A 97 -0.85 9.30 8.70
C ALA A 97 -0.53 8.98 10.16
N ILE A 98 0.17 7.87 10.36
CA ILE A 98 0.56 7.37 11.68
C ILE A 98 1.51 8.35 12.38
N HIS A 99 2.43 8.99 11.64
CA HIS A 99 3.33 10.00 12.20
C HIS A 99 2.56 11.20 12.75
N PHE A 100 1.63 11.73 11.95
CA PHE A 100 0.89 12.94 12.24
C PHE A 100 -0.12 12.80 13.38
N GLU A 101 -0.62 11.60 13.67
CA GLU A 101 -1.42 11.32 14.88
C GLU A 101 -0.75 11.81 16.17
N THR A 102 0.59 11.73 16.24
CA THR A 102 1.37 12.21 17.41
C THR A 102 2.05 13.55 17.17
N ASN A 103 1.92 14.13 15.98
CA ASN A 103 2.62 15.35 15.56
C ASN A 103 1.68 16.28 14.78
N TYR A 104 0.58 16.69 15.41
CA TYR A 104 -0.42 17.55 14.80
C TYR A 104 0.15 18.88 14.29
N GLY A 105 1.10 19.49 15.00
CA GLY A 105 1.78 20.71 14.53
C GLY A 105 2.54 20.49 13.22
N GLY A 106 3.21 19.34 13.06
CA GLY A 106 3.84 18.95 11.81
C GLY A 106 2.82 18.73 10.68
N TYR A 107 1.66 18.15 10.99
CA TYR A 107 0.57 17.99 10.03
C TYR A 107 0.08 19.34 9.50
N VAL A 108 -0.19 20.31 10.39
CA VAL A 108 -0.62 21.67 9.98
C VAL A 108 0.43 22.34 9.09
N GLN A 109 1.72 22.23 9.43
CA GLN A 109 2.80 22.78 8.59
C GLN A 109 2.87 22.11 7.22
N TRP A 110 2.63 20.79 7.15
CA TRP A 110 2.60 20.05 5.90
C TRP A 110 1.41 20.44 5.02
N MET A 111 0.20 20.53 5.59
CA MET A 111 -1.01 21.00 4.89
C MET A 111 -0.87 22.42 4.34
N MET A 112 -0.08 23.27 5.01
CA MET A 112 0.23 24.62 4.56
C MET A 112 1.41 24.67 3.56
N GLY A 113 1.97 23.53 3.16
CA GLY A 113 3.10 23.43 2.23
C GLY A 113 4.42 23.97 2.79
N GLN A 114 4.52 24.16 4.11
CA GLN A 114 5.71 24.75 4.74
C GLN A 114 6.81 23.72 5.02
N ARG A 115 6.43 22.49 5.35
CA ARG A 115 7.37 21.43 5.69
C ARG A 115 6.83 20.05 5.33
N THR A 116 7.58 19.33 4.51
CA THR A 116 7.33 17.91 4.24
C THR A 116 8.35 17.07 5.01
N PRO A 117 7.92 16.19 5.93
CA PRO A 117 8.85 15.30 6.61
C PRO A 117 9.42 14.28 5.61
N SER A 118 10.70 13.95 5.71
CA SER A 118 11.27 12.86 4.90
C SER A 118 10.77 11.51 5.39
N PHE A 119 10.67 10.53 4.48
CA PHE A 119 10.28 9.17 4.83
C PHE A 119 11.15 8.59 5.96
N GLU A 120 12.48 8.76 5.88
CA GLU A 120 13.41 8.31 6.93
C GLU A 120 13.12 8.95 8.30
N SER A 121 12.82 10.25 8.33
CA SER A 121 12.43 10.97 9.55
C SER A 121 11.13 10.42 10.12
N VAL A 122 10.14 10.14 9.25
CA VAL A 122 8.85 9.55 9.62
C VAL A 122 9.05 8.16 10.22
N ILE A 123 9.76 7.26 9.52
CA ILE A 123 10.06 5.91 9.98
C ILE A 123 10.80 5.94 11.33
N LYS A 124 11.85 6.76 11.45
CA LYS A 124 12.57 6.91 12.72
C LYS A 124 11.64 7.33 13.86
N SER A 125 10.73 8.27 13.60
CA SER A 125 9.76 8.73 14.59
C SER A 125 8.78 7.64 15.01
N ILE A 126 8.25 6.87 14.06
CA ILE A 126 7.25 5.81 14.32
C ILE A 126 7.88 4.66 15.10
N PHE A 127 9.07 4.22 14.73
CA PHE A 127 9.74 3.08 15.36
C PHE A 127 10.33 3.38 16.74
N ASN A 128 10.29 4.62 17.21
CA ASN A 128 10.54 4.95 18.61
C ASN A 128 9.34 4.64 19.53
N ARG A 129 8.17 4.33 18.97
CA ARG A 129 6.97 3.94 19.73
C ARG A 129 7.09 2.50 20.22
N ALA A 130 6.56 2.22 21.41
CA ALA A 130 6.78 0.96 22.11
C ALA A 130 6.39 -0.28 21.27
N LEU A 131 5.20 -0.30 20.67
CA LEU A 131 4.73 -1.45 19.88
C LEU A 131 5.51 -1.63 18.58
N PHE A 132 5.79 -0.55 17.85
CA PHE A 132 6.60 -0.61 16.64
C PHE A 132 8.02 -1.10 16.95
N LYS A 133 8.61 -0.66 18.07
CA LYS A 133 9.91 -1.16 18.53
C LYS A 133 9.87 -2.65 18.83
N GLN A 134 8.89 -3.12 19.61
CA GLN A 134 8.73 -4.54 19.92
C GLN A 134 8.52 -5.40 18.67
N PHE A 135 7.72 -4.92 17.72
CA PHE A 135 7.51 -5.61 16.46
C PHE A 135 8.80 -5.66 15.65
N ASN A 136 9.52 -4.54 15.56
CA ASN A 136 10.81 -4.47 14.87
C ASN A 136 11.85 -5.42 15.47
N ASP A 137 11.93 -5.51 16.80
CA ASP A 137 12.88 -6.41 17.47
C ASP A 137 12.62 -7.89 17.08
N LEU A 138 11.39 -8.24 16.70
CA LEU A 138 11.01 -9.58 16.25
C LEU A 138 11.21 -9.83 14.75
N THR A 139 11.05 -8.81 13.92
CA THR A 139 10.90 -9.00 12.46
C THR A 139 11.91 -8.24 11.61
N GLN A 140 12.63 -7.26 12.18
CA GLN A 140 13.44 -6.27 11.46
C GLN A 140 12.61 -5.41 10.48
N PHE A 141 11.32 -5.22 10.78
CA PHE A 141 10.37 -4.55 9.89
C PHE A 141 10.77 -3.12 9.47
N LYS A 142 11.50 -2.38 10.31
CA LYS A 142 11.99 -1.04 9.98
C LYS A 142 12.94 -1.05 8.79
N ASP A 143 13.81 -2.04 8.73
CA ASP A 143 14.78 -2.16 7.65
C ASP A 143 14.07 -2.68 6.39
N GLU A 144 13.18 -3.67 6.54
CA GLU A 144 12.35 -4.19 5.44
C GLU A 144 11.51 -3.08 4.76
N ILE A 145 10.83 -2.21 5.53
CA ILE A 145 10.03 -1.12 4.96
C ILE A 145 10.90 -0.01 4.34
N SER A 146 12.10 0.24 4.87
CA SER A 146 13.02 1.24 4.34
C SER A 146 13.64 0.80 3.02
N ASP A 147 14.07 -0.46 2.94
CA ASP A 147 14.59 -1.06 1.72
C ASP A 147 13.52 -1.13 0.63
N PHE A 148 12.29 -1.46 1.01
CA PHE A 148 11.16 -1.49 0.08
C PHE A 148 10.78 -0.09 -0.44
N HIS A 149 10.81 0.93 0.42
CA HIS A 149 10.63 2.32 -0.03
C HIS A 149 11.73 2.75 -1.02
N TYR A 150 12.97 2.33 -0.78
CA TYR A 150 14.08 2.56 -1.69
C TYR A 150 13.87 1.87 -3.05
N GLU A 151 13.39 0.62 -3.05
CA GLU A 151 13.00 -0.13 -4.25
C GLU A 151 11.93 0.64 -5.05
N LEU A 152 10.84 1.07 -4.40
CA LEU A 152 9.78 1.85 -5.04
C LEU A 152 10.28 3.20 -5.58
N SER A 153 11.20 3.85 -4.86
CA SER A 153 11.84 5.10 -5.30
C SER A 153 12.72 4.89 -6.55
N GLY A 154 13.17 3.66 -6.80
CA GLY A 154 13.87 3.26 -8.02
C GLY A 154 13.09 3.50 -9.31
N TYR A 155 11.75 3.44 -9.26
CA TYR A 155 10.87 3.68 -10.41
C TYR A 155 10.65 5.18 -10.71
N MET A 156 10.92 6.07 -9.73
CA MET A 156 10.77 7.52 -9.87
C MET A 156 11.97 8.17 -10.56
N HIS A 157 13.16 7.83 -10.11
CA HIS A 157 14.39 8.49 -10.54
C HIS A 157 14.90 7.90 -11.85
N GLY A 158 15.76 8.60 -12.59
CA GLY A 158 16.30 8.20 -13.89
C GLY A 158 16.98 6.81 -13.96
N ARG A 159 17.09 6.10 -12.82
CA ARG A 159 17.35 4.65 -12.72
C ARG A 159 16.19 3.78 -13.19
N GLY A 160 15.06 4.36 -13.56
CA GLY A 160 13.95 3.65 -14.18
C GLY A 160 14.39 2.79 -15.36
N HIS A 161 15.43 3.15 -16.11
CA HIS A 161 15.98 2.27 -17.16
C HIS A 161 16.59 0.95 -16.63
N ILE A 162 17.12 0.95 -15.40
CA ILE A 162 17.65 -0.24 -14.71
C ILE A 162 16.49 -1.14 -14.25
N TYR A 163 15.44 -0.52 -13.68
CA TYR A 163 14.28 -1.25 -13.17
C TYR A 163 13.32 -1.74 -14.26
N LEU A 164 13.06 -0.89 -15.26
CA LEU A 164 12.16 -1.15 -16.38
C LEU A 164 12.84 -1.89 -17.53
N ASN A 165 14.19 -1.98 -17.52
CA ASN A 165 15.02 -2.60 -18.56
C ASN A 165 14.34 -2.56 -19.95
N ILE A 166 14.03 -1.33 -20.39
CA ILE A 166 12.92 -0.98 -21.32
C ILE A 166 13.01 -1.68 -22.69
N SER A 167 14.10 -2.40 -22.95
CA SER A 167 14.32 -3.17 -24.18
C SER A 167 14.12 -4.69 -24.05
N MET A 168 13.91 -5.26 -22.85
CA MET A 168 13.96 -6.73 -22.69
C MET A 168 12.89 -7.38 -21.78
N LYS A 169 12.17 -6.64 -20.94
CA LYS A 169 11.14 -7.24 -20.08
C LYS A 169 9.81 -7.35 -20.81
N SER A 170 9.18 -8.51 -20.68
CA SER A 170 7.83 -8.70 -21.21
C SER A 170 6.83 -7.95 -20.34
N PRO A 171 5.71 -7.45 -20.88
CA PRO A 171 4.61 -6.91 -20.07
C PRO A 171 4.14 -7.85 -18.95
N TYR A 172 4.34 -9.16 -19.10
CA TYR A 172 4.07 -10.13 -18.03
C TYR A 172 4.99 -9.99 -16.83
N ASP A 173 6.29 -9.83 -17.06
CA ASP A 173 7.28 -9.69 -15.98
C ASP A 173 7.03 -8.41 -15.20
N GLU A 174 6.66 -7.33 -15.90
CA GLU A 174 6.31 -6.04 -15.29
C GLU A 174 5.01 -6.12 -14.48
N PHE A 175 3.99 -6.82 -14.97
CA PHE A 175 2.77 -7.07 -14.22
C PHE A 175 3.04 -7.89 -12.97
N ASP A 176 3.77 -9.01 -13.07
CA ASP A 176 4.05 -9.88 -11.93
C ASP A 176 4.87 -9.15 -10.87
N ASN A 177 5.83 -8.35 -11.31
CA ASN A 177 6.59 -7.46 -10.44
C ASN A 177 5.67 -6.45 -9.74
N TRP A 178 4.87 -5.68 -10.48
CA TRP A 178 3.90 -4.74 -9.90
C TRP A 178 2.93 -5.44 -8.93
N PHE A 179 2.41 -6.61 -9.30
CA PHE A 179 1.49 -7.39 -8.47
C PHE A 179 2.13 -7.83 -7.15
N ASN A 180 3.42 -8.15 -7.16
CA ASN A 180 4.16 -8.41 -5.92
C ASN A 180 4.39 -7.15 -5.09
N LEU A 181 4.63 -6.00 -5.73
CA LEU A 181 4.78 -4.71 -5.05
C LEU A 181 3.48 -4.26 -4.38
N ILE A 182 2.32 -4.35 -5.04
CA ILE A 182 1.04 -3.94 -4.44
C ILE A 182 0.67 -4.81 -3.23
N LYS A 183 0.91 -6.12 -3.27
CA LYS A 183 0.72 -7.01 -2.11
C LYS A 183 1.58 -6.56 -0.92
N LYS A 184 2.86 -6.26 -1.17
CA LYS A 184 3.79 -5.78 -0.14
C LYS A 184 3.38 -4.42 0.43
N VAL A 185 2.98 -3.46 -0.42
CA VAL A 185 2.46 -2.16 0.03
C VAL A 185 1.27 -2.36 0.95
N PHE A 186 0.29 -3.15 0.52
CA PHE A 186 -0.90 -3.43 1.34
C PHE A 186 -0.54 -4.08 2.68
N GLU A 187 0.33 -5.09 2.67
CA GLU A 187 0.77 -5.77 3.89
C GLU A 187 1.49 -4.80 4.84
N PHE A 188 2.43 -4.00 4.33
CA PHE A 188 3.21 -3.06 5.14
C PHE A 188 2.33 -1.96 5.72
N SER A 189 1.42 -1.40 4.92
CA SER A 189 0.44 -0.44 5.37
C SER A 189 -0.46 -1.01 6.46
N SER A 190 -0.98 -2.23 6.26
CA SER A 190 -1.84 -2.90 7.23
C SER A 190 -1.13 -3.18 8.56
N ILE A 191 0.12 -3.65 8.52
CA ILE A 191 0.94 -3.83 9.74
C ILE A 191 1.09 -2.52 10.49
N CYS A 192 1.39 -1.42 9.78
CA CYS A 192 1.55 -0.12 10.41
C CYS A 192 0.25 0.35 11.07
N ILE A 193 -0.90 0.17 10.42
CA ILE A 193 -2.22 0.52 10.97
C ILE A 193 -2.53 -0.34 12.21
N PHE A 194 -2.34 -1.66 12.14
CA PHE A 194 -2.54 -2.55 13.29
C PHE A 194 -1.65 -2.20 14.50
N LEU A 195 -0.39 -1.87 14.27
CA LEU A 195 0.53 -1.47 15.34
C LEU A 195 0.18 -0.11 15.95
N GLN A 196 -0.38 0.80 15.15
CA GLN A 196 -0.85 2.08 15.63
C GLN A 196 -2.14 1.94 16.44
N TYR A 197 -3.02 1.04 16.04
CA TYR A 197 -4.31 0.83 16.67
C TYR A 197 -4.50 -0.63 17.12
N PRO A 198 -3.70 -1.10 18.10
CA PRO A 198 -3.69 -2.49 18.56
C PRO A 198 -5.00 -2.94 19.21
N GLN A 199 -5.79 -1.96 19.67
CA GLN A 199 -7.06 -2.13 20.38
C GLN A 199 -8.24 -1.70 19.53
N LEU A 200 -8.14 -1.65 18.18
CA LEU A 200 -9.32 -1.48 17.33
C LEU A 200 -10.32 -2.57 17.70
N LYS A 201 -11.25 -2.19 18.57
CA LYS A 201 -12.40 -2.99 18.94
C LYS A 201 -13.30 -2.92 17.74
N ILE A 202 -13.07 -3.90 16.90
CA ILE A 202 -13.87 -4.10 15.73
C ILE A 202 -15.15 -4.69 16.27
N ASP A 203 -16.13 -3.80 16.47
CA ASP A 203 -17.47 -4.17 16.86
C ASP A 203 -17.99 -5.28 15.93
N THR A 204 -19.01 -6.01 16.35
CA THR A 204 -19.57 -7.17 15.60
C THR A 204 -19.82 -6.89 14.11
N PHE A 205 -20.06 -5.63 13.74
CA PHE A 205 -20.25 -5.17 12.36
C PHE A 205 -18.97 -5.11 11.51
N ALA A 206 -17.83 -4.77 12.11
CA ALA A 206 -16.55 -4.64 11.40
C ALA A 206 -15.73 -5.95 11.44
N LYS A 207 -16.16 -6.98 12.18
CA LYS A 207 -15.43 -8.24 12.33
C LYS A 207 -15.16 -8.95 10.98
N PRO A 208 -16.16 -9.10 10.09
CA PRO A 208 -15.92 -9.69 8.77
C PRO A 208 -14.91 -8.89 7.93
N ASP A 209 -14.85 -7.57 8.15
CA ASP A 209 -13.96 -6.67 7.43
C ASP A 209 -12.51 -6.80 7.92
N LYS A 210 -12.31 -7.03 9.22
CA LYS A 210 -11.00 -7.38 9.78
C LYS A 210 -10.45 -8.69 9.22
N GLU A 211 -11.28 -9.73 9.15
CA GLU A 211 -10.87 -11.06 8.68
C GLU A 211 -10.34 -11.00 7.24
N LYS A 212 -10.98 -10.20 6.37
CA LYS A 212 -10.52 -9.93 4.99
C LYS A 212 -9.17 -9.22 4.93
N ILE A 213 -8.85 -8.35 5.89
CA ILE A 213 -7.54 -7.72 5.97
C ILE A 213 -6.49 -8.74 6.44
N VAL A 214 -6.83 -9.51 7.48
CA VAL A 214 -5.91 -10.46 8.12
C VAL A 214 -5.55 -11.60 7.16
N GLU A 215 -6.46 -12.08 6.32
CA GLU A 215 -6.16 -13.13 5.33
C GLU A 215 -5.05 -12.74 4.33
N LEU A 216 -4.87 -11.44 4.09
CA LEU A 216 -3.88 -10.91 3.15
C LEU A 216 -2.49 -10.68 3.79
N LEU A 217 -2.37 -10.79 5.11
CA LEU A 217 -1.07 -10.70 5.80
C LEU A 217 -0.31 -12.02 5.70
N SER A 218 1.01 -12.00 5.70
CA SER A 218 1.80 -13.23 5.80
C SER A 218 1.69 -13.89 7.19
N ASP A 219 1.81 -15.21 7.25
CA ASP A 219 1.85 -15.97 8.51
C ASP A 219 2.89 -15.45 9.50
N LYS A 220 4.07 -15.06 9.00
CA LYS A 220 5.15 -14.46 9.79
C LYS A 220 4.64 -13.20 10.51
N ASN A 221 4.04 -12.29 9.77
CA ASN A 221 3.62 -10.99 10.28
C ASN A 221 2.38 -11.11 11.18
N ARG A 222 1.41 -11.98 10.86
CA ARG A 222 0.28 -12.27 11.75
C ARG A 222 0.74 -12.77 13.12
N LYS A 223 1.64 -13.76 13.15
CA LYS A 223 2.19 -14.31 14.40
C LYS A 223 2.95 -13.26 15.20
N ALA A 224 3.73 -12.40 14.51
CA ALA A 224 4.45 -11.32 15.17
C ALA A 224 3.50 -10.25 15.75
N LEU A 225 2.44 -9.86 15.03
CA LEU A 225 1.42 -8.92 15.51
C LEU A 225 0.74 -9.44 16.78
N ILE A 226 0.31 -10.70 16.78
CA ILE A 226 -0.29 -11.34 17.98
C ILE A 226 0.70 -11.34 19.14
N LYS A 227 1.98 -11.66 18.89
CA LYS A 227 3.02 -11.71 19.92
C LYS A 227 3.27 -10.35 20.59
N VAL A 228 3.09 -9.25 19.87
CA VAL A 228 3.20 -7.89 20.44
C VAL A 228 1.86 -7.35 20.99
N GLY A 229 0.84 -8.20 21.07
CA GLY A 229 -0.43 -7.86 21.71
C GLY A 229 -1.45 -7.16 20.81
N VAL A 230 -1.31 -7.25 19.48
CA VAL A 230 -2.37 -6.83 18.55
C VAL A 230 -3.44 -7.92 18.50
N ASP A 231 -4.69 -7.53 18.74
CA ASP A 231 -5.82 -8.43 18.58
C ASP A 231 -6.15 -8.60 17.07
N LEU A 232 -6.00 -9.81 16.53
CA LEU A 232 -6.37 -10.16 15.16
C LEU A 232 -7.68 -10.97 15.05
N SER A 233 -8.36 -11.22 16.18
CA SER A 233 -9.60 -12.03 16.26
C SER A 233 -10.90 -11.25 16.04
#